data_AF-A0A523K1M8-F1
#
_entry.id   AF-A0A523K1M8-F1
#
_cell.length_a   1.000
_cell.length_b   1.000
_cell.length_c   1.000
_cell.angle_alpha   90.00
_cell.angle_beta   90.00
_cell.angle_gamma   90.00
#
_symmetry.space_group_name_H-M   'P 1'
#
loop_
_entity.id
_entity.type
_entity.pdbx_description
1 polymer ?
#
loop_
_entity_poly.entity_id
_entity_poly.type
_entity_poly.pdbx_seq_one_letter_code
_entity_poly.pdbx_strand_id
1 'polypeptide(L)'
;MFSDLRSELRSGFSGLWIAMFAFVGFACTAPSEVDPFPAGAYVAGRVAALKPLLKGLQSLAGTSLAYRAFEIESRLSDCEEFAGAASTEEGVEALWDRLACARLADQPAAVRKLQADADLVFLAPVGRPTDASNAPSRLIGTVRSEPDGTLRLNARFDPLPSGTLGSLLVPSSEGAGPPRLNPSDTLVHGRIRPDSGLDIASLVPQGSQGDSMFKLKSQIFSSAILDGSLEFAIYLPEAEQMMPPIVIAVGTRVEAAAVKAMDAFIADISRTWKFRHVPARFGEYRGVCMVEMQLLPEFDPCYAAAKGMILIGWNRRALLRALEPGSGLGPATHGGVVVHLNRFAAADSALHAAWVPNAPLPQLDYAWQTLQAQLQRVGDEVHLQLVLEGRP
;
A
#
# COMPACT_ATOMS: atom_id res chain seq x y z
N MET A 1 1.72 16.31 73.25
CA MET A 1 0.73 17.31 72.81
C MET A 1 0.28 16.92 71.41
N PHE A 2 -0.64 16.00 71.17
CA PHE A 2 -1.48 15.06 71.92
C PHE A 2 -1.64 13.91 70.88
N SER A 3 -1.37 12.62 71.04
CA SER A 3 -1.55 11.71 72.19
C SER A 3 -2.87 11.89 72.91
N ASP A 4 -3.97 11.97 72.17
CA ASP A 4 -5.30 11.55 72.63
C ASP A 4 -6.24 11.42 71.43
N LEU A 5 -7.15 10.45 71.49
CA LEU A 5 -8.12 9.98 70.47
C LEU A 5 -7.82 8.63 69.80
N ARG A 6 -7.14 7.73 70.52
CA ARG A 6 -7.60 6.33 70.61
C ARG A 6 -8.59 6.24 71.77
N SER A 7 -9.65 5.46 71.57
CA SER A 7 -10.75 5.19 72.52
C SER A 7 -11.82 6.28 72.60
N GLU A 8 -12.73 6.25 71.64
CA GLU A 8 -14.14 6.02 71.97
C GLU A 8 -14.88 5.56 70.71
N LEU A 9 -15.82 4.63 70.92
CA LEU A 9 -16.79 4.09 69.95
C LEU A 9 -16.31 2.93 69.05
N ARG A 10 -15.99 1.84 69.75
CA ARG A 10 -16.41 0.50 69.35
C ARG A 10 -17.94 0.38 69.42
N SER A 11 -18.45 -0.43 68.48
CA SER A 11 -19.75 -1.12 68.42
C SER A 11 -21.01 -0.33 68.09
N GLY A 12 -21.45 -0.52 66.84
CA GLY A 12 -22.87 -0.75 66.58
C GLY A 12 -23.47 0.06 65.45
N PHE A 13 -22.98 -0.07 64.21
CA PHE A 13 -23.86 -0.17 63.03
C PHE A 13 -23.08 -0.81 61.87
N SER A 14 -22.85 -2.10 62.04
CA SER A 14 -22.55 -3.07 60.99
C SER A 14 -23.69 -3.02 59.97
N GLY A 15 -23.40 -2.64 58.71
CA GLY A 15 -24.36 -2.84 57.62
C GLY A 15 -24.30 -1.86 56.45
N LEU A 16 -23.69 -0.67 56.61
CA LEU A 16 -23.76 0.36 55.54
C LEU A 16 -22.43 0.64 54.81
N TRP A 17 -21.28 0.30 55.40
CA TRP A 17 -19.97 0.55 54.77
C TRP A 17 -19.43 -0.62 53.93
N ILE A 18 -19.90 -1.86 54.18
CA ILE A 18 -19.58 -3.02 53.34
C ILE A 18 -20.36 -2.96 52.01
N ALA A 19 -21.51 -2.27 51.98
CA ALA A 19 -22.23 -1.99 50.73
C ALA A 19 -21.54 -0.93 49.86
N MET A 20 -20.71 -0.05 50.44
CA MET A 20 -20.03 1.02 49.69
C MET A 20 -18.71 0.56 49.05
N PHE A 21 -18.08 -0.49 49.58
CA PHE A 21 -16.93 -1.15 48.93
C PHE A 21 -17.32 -2.33 48.03
N ALA A 22 -18.55 -2.84 48.14
CA ALA A 22 -19.09 -3.81 47.18
C ALA A 22 -19.54 -3.17 45.85
N PHE A 23 -19.67 -1.83 45.77
CA PHE A 23 -20.01 -1.12 44.52
C PHE A 23 -18.79 -0.53 43.77
N VAL A 24 -17.60 -0.52 44.38
CA VAL A 24 -16.34 -0.18 43.70
C VAL A 24 -15.70 -1.43 43.04
N GLY A 25 -16.18 -2.63 43.35
CA GLY A 25 -15.80 -3.89 42.70
C GLY A 25 -16.71 -4.32 41.53
N PHE A 26 -17.76 -3.55 41.22
CA PHE A 26 -18.73 -3.85 40.14
C PHE A 26 -18.94 -2.69 39.16
N ALA A 27 -18.04 -1.69 39.15
CA ALA A 27 -17.70 -1.05 37.89
C ALA A 27 -16.84 -2.04 37.10
N CYS A 28 -17.47 -3.11 36.64
CA CYS A 28 -16.98 -3.92 35.54
C CYS A 28 -16.69 -2.92 34.42
N THR A 29 -15.42 -2.54 34.27
CA THR A 29 -14.85 -2.48 32.94
C THR A 29 -15.32 -3.76 32.27
N ALA A 30 -16.32 -3.64 31.38
CA ALA A 30 -16.61 -4.71 30.45
C ALA A 30 -15.24 -5.20 29.98
N PRO A 31 -14.95 -6.51 30.04
CA PRO A 31 -13.70 -7.02 29.49
C PRO A 31 -13.59 -6.38 28.12
N SER A 32 -12.55 -5.55 27.93
CA SER A 32 -12.26 -4.88 26.66
C SER A 32 -12.56 -5.90 25.59
N GLU A 33 -13.57 -5.63 24.78
CA GLU A 33 -14.22 -6.59 23.90
C GLU A 33 -13.13 -7.48 23.31
N VAL A 34 -13.05 -8.73 23.77
CA VAL A 34 -11.93 -9.61 23.41
C VAL A 34 -11.95 -9.66 21.90
N ASP A 35 -10.88 -9.16 21.30
CA ASP A 35 -10.75 -9.06 19.86
C ASP A 35 -11.17 -10.40 19.25
N PRO A 36 -12.27 -10.42 18.48
CA PRO A 36 -12.89 -11.68 18.09
C PRO A 36 -12.09 -12.39 16.99
N PHE A 37 -10.99 -11.78 16.53
CA PHE A 37 -10.11 -12.30 15.50
C PHE A 37 -8.78 -12.84 16.04
N PRO A 38 -8.16 -13.81 15.34
CA PRO A 38 -6.81 -14.25 15.66
C PRO A 38 -5.81 -13.09 15.66
N ALA A 39 -4.86 -13.11 16.59
CA ALA A 39 -3.73 -12.20 16.57
C ALA A 39 -2.83 -12.49 15.34
N GLY A 40 -2.29 -11.45 14.72
CA GLY A 40 -1.37 -11.56 13.59
C GLY A 40 -2.04 -11.70 12.23
N ALA A 41 -1.42 -12.47 11.33
CA ALA A 41 -1.93 -12.75 10.01
C ALA A 41 -2.71 -14.07 10.00
N TYR A 42 -3.76 -14.14 9.20
CA TYR A 42 -4.61 -15.33 9.11
C TYR A 42 -5.22 -15.44 7.71
N VAL A 43 -5.39 -16.66 7.22
CA VAL A 43 -6.17 -16.94 6.01
C VAL A 43 -6.87 -18.28 6.16
N ALA A 44 -8.11 -18.35 5.68
CA ALA A 44 -8.84 -19.60 5.60
C ALA A 44 -9.81 -19.59 4.42
N GLY A 45 -10.19 -20.77 3.95
CA GLY A 45 -11.22 -20.90 2.93
C GLY A 45 -11.28 -22.29 2.32
N ARG A 46 -11.95 -22.38 1.18
CA ARG A 46 -12.05 -23.61 0.40
C ARG A 46 -10.85 -23.74 -0.54
N VAL A 47 -10.24 -24.92 -0.59
CA VAL A 47 -9.09 -25.16 -1.49
C VAL A 47 -9.50 -24.97 -2.95
N ALA A 48 -10.74 -25.35 -3.32
CA ALA A 48 -11.26 -25.17 -4.67
C ALA A 48 -11.16 -23.72 -5.17
N ALA A 49 -11.33 -22.73 -4.30
CA ALA A 49 -11.24 -21.31 -4.65
C ALA A 49 -9.81 -20.76 -4.64
N LEU A 50 -8.89 -21.40 -3.91
CA LEU A 50 -7.47 -21.06 -3.92
C LEU A 50 -6.76 -21.59 -5.19
N LYS A 51 -7.25 -22.71 -5.74
CA LYS A 51 -6.63 -23.38 -6.91
C LYS A 51 -6.39 -22.46 -8.12
N PRO A 52 -7.36 -21.63 -8.59
CA PRO A 52 -7.12 -20.73 -9.72
C PRO A 52 -5.98 -19.74 -9.46
N LEU A 53 -5.90 -19.20 -8.24
CA LEU A 53 -4.81 -18.32 -7.81
C LEU A 53 -3.46 -19.04 -7.87
N LEU A 54 -3.36 -20.23 -7.28
CA LEU A 54 -2.11 -21.00 -7.29
C LEU A 54 -1.67 -21.35 -8.70
N LYS A 55 -2.60 -21.78 -9.57
CA LYS A 55 -2.29 -22.09 -10.98
C LYS A 55 -1.79 -20.86 -11.74
N GLY A 56 -2.41 -19.70 -11.54
CA GLY A 56 -1.95 -18.46 -12.15
C GLY A 56 -0.60 -17.97 -11.62
N LEU A 57 -0.24 -18.30 -10.38
CA LEU A 57 1.11 -18.02 -9.85
C LEU A 57 2.15 -19.03 -10.39
N GLN A 58 1.77 -20.29 -10.58
CA GLN A 58 2.64 -21.33 -11.13
C GLN A 58 3.04 -21.06 -12.60
N SER A 59 2.23 -20.31 -13.36
CA SER A 59 2.57 -19.93 -14.74
C SER A 59 3.73 -18.94 -14.84
N LEU A 60 4.14 -18.34 -13.71
CA LEU A 60 5.35 -17.52 -13.58
C LEU A 60 6.60 -18.40 -13.36
N ALA A 61 6.80 -19.38 -14.24
CA ALA A 61 7.82 -20.41 -14.08
C ALA A 61 9.23 -19.82 -13.90
N GLY A 62 10.00 -20.41 -12.97
CA GLY A 62 11.34 -19.93 -12.62
C GLY A 62 11.38 -18.81 -11.57
N THR A 63 10.22 -18.33 -11.10
CA THR A 63 10.13 -17.38 -9.98
C THR A 63 9.95 -18.08 -8.63
N SER A 64 10.31 -17.40 -7.54
CA SER A 64 10.02 -17.88 -6.18
C SER A 64 8.51 -18.03 -5.93
N LEU A 65 7.68 -17.18 -6.54
CA LEU A 65 6.22 -17.24 -6.43
C LEU A 65 5.66 -18.54 -7.02
N ALA A 66 6.13 -18.94 -8.21
CA ALA A 66 5.69 -20.19 -8.82
C ALA A 66 6.08 -21.41 -7.99
N TYR A 67 7.32 -21.42 -7.47
CA TYR A 67 7.78 -22.49 -6.58
C TYR A 67 6.94 -22.58 -5.30
N ARG A 68 6.67 -21.44 -4.64
CA ARG A 68 5.81 -21.40 -3.45
C ARG A 68 4.38 -21.84 -3.75
N ALA A 69 3.82 -21.45 -4.89
CA ALA A 69 2.49 -21.88 -5.29
C ALA A 69 2.40 -23.40 -5.53
N PHE A 70 3.47 -24.02 -6.06
CA PHE A 70 3.57 -25.48 -6.17
C PHE A 70 3.63 -26.17 -4.80
N GLU A 71 4.44 -25.65 -3.87
CA GLU A 71 4.53 -26.19 -2.51
C GLU A 71 3.19 -26.14 -1.77
N ILE A 72 2.47 -25.03 -1.90
CA ILE A 72 1.15 -24.85 -1.28
C ILE A 72 0.15 -25.83 -1.90
N GLU A 73 0.11 -25.94 -3.23
CA GLU A 73 -0.81 -26.87 -3.90
C GLU A 73 -0.55 -28.32 -3.48
N SER A 74 0.72 -28.74 -3.45
CA SER A 74 1.09 -30.09 -3.03
C SER A 74 0.65 -30.38 -1.60
N ARG A 75 0.81 -29.41 -0.69
CA ARG A 75 0.46 -29.54 0.73
C ARG A 75 -1.05 -29.59 0.96
N LEU A 76 -1.82 -28.92 0.13
CA LEU A 76 -3.28 -28.83 0.24
C LEU A 76 -4.02 -29.80 -0.70
N SER A 77 -3.30 -30.70 -1.38
CA SER A 77 -3.83 -31.56 -2.45
C SER A 77 -5.03 -32.42 -2.02
N ASP A 78 -5.01 -32.94 -0.80
CA ASP A 78 -6.07 -33.78 -0.21
C ASP A 78 -7.05 -33.01 0.69
N CYS A 79 -6.91 -31.68 0.79
CA CYS A 79 -7.77 -30.86 1.65
C CYS A 79 -8.99 -30.34 0.86
N GLU A 80 -10.17 -30.38 1.47
CA GLU A 80 -11.34 -29.61 0.99
C GLU A 80 -11.27 -28.14 1.42
N GLU A 81 -10.80 -27.94 2.66
CA GLU A 81 -10.74 -26.65 3.35
C GLU A 81 -9.36 -26.48 3.99
N PHE A 82 -8.92 -25.22 4.11
CA PHE A 82 -7.63 -24.89 4.67
C PHE A 82 -7.71 -23.71 5.62
N ALA A 83 -6.74 -23.63 6.52
CA ALA A 83 -6.46 -22.44 7.31
C ALA A 83 -4.95 -22.32 7.56
N GLY A 84 -4.51 -21.10 7.82
CA GLY A 84 -3.19 -20.79 8.33
C GLY A 84 -3.23 -19.55 9.20
N ALA A 85 -2.34 -19.50 10.17
CA ALA A 85 -2.15 -18.36 11.05
C ALA A 85 -0.64 -18.12 11.24
N ALA A 86 -0.25 -16.87 11.30
CA ALA A 86 1.10 -16.45 11.65
C ALA A 86 1.00 -15.32 12.68
N SER A 87 1.89 -15.34 13.67
CA SER A 87 1.94 -14.27 14.66
C SER A 87 2.36 -12.93 14.03
N THR A 88 2.10 -11.83 14.73
CA THR A 88 2.53 -10.49 14.29
C THR A 88 4.05 -10.39 14.10
N GLU A 89 4.83 -11.12 14.91
CA GLU A 89 6.30 -11.14 14.83
C GLU A 89 6.81 -11.90 13.60
N GLU A 90 6.15 -13.01 13.25
CA GLU A 90 6.48 -13.80 12.06
C GLU A 90 6.07 -13.10 10.75
N GLY A 91 5.01 -12.29 10.79
CA GLY A 91 4.51 -11.53 9.65
C GLY A 91 3.73 -12.35 8.62
N VAL A 92 3.27 -11.67 7.56
CA VAL A 92 2.40 -12.28 6.52
C VAL A 92 3.14 -13.33 5.70
N GLU A 93 4.45 -13.21 5.51
CA GLU A 93 5.23 -14.18 4.73
C GLU A 93 5.21 -15.58 5.35
N ALA A 94 5.21 -15.68 6.68
CA ALA A 94 5.14 -16.96 7.38
C ALA A 94 3.78 -17.66 7.21
N LEU A 95 2.73 -16.93 6.82
CA LEU A 95 1.38 -17.48 6.62
C LEU A 95 1.38 -18.62 5.59
N TRP A 96 2.16 -18.47 4.53
CA TRP A 96 2.25 -19.44 3.44
C TRP A 96 2.82 -20.79 3.90
N ASP A 97 3.76 -20.78 4.83
CA ASP A 97 4.36 -21.99 5.41
C ASP A 97 3.46 -22.64 6.48
N ARG A 98 2.41 -21.95 6.93
CA ARG A 98 1.47 -22.40 7.98
C ARG A 98 0.13 -22.89 7.44
N LEU A 99 -0.12 -22.80 6.12
CA LEU A 99 -1.32 -23.36 5.51
C LEU A 99 -1.38 -24.88 5.71
N ALA A 100 -2.52 -25.38 6.18
CA ALA A 100 -2.78 -26.80 6.38
C ALA A 100 -4.27 -27.13 6.20
N CYS A 101 -4.60 -28.41 6.05
CA CYS A 101 -6.00 -28.85 6.06
C CYS A 101 -6.67 -28.45 7.38
N ALA A 102 -7.77 -27.71 7.32
CA ALA A 102 -8.52 -27.31 8.49
C ALA A 102 -9.97 -27.09 8.12
N ARG A 103 -10.90 -27.55 8.95
CA ARG A 103 -12.33 -27.33 8.71
C ARG A 103 -12.72 -25.90 9.05
N LEU A 104 -13.53 -25.28 8.19
CA LEU A 104 -14.04 -23.92 8.39
C LEU A 104 -15.00 -23.87 9.58
N ALA A 105 -15.71 -24.97 9.85
CA ALA A 105 -16.57 -25.12 11.02
C ALA A 105 -15.80 -24.98 12.35
N ASP A 106 -14.49 -25.29 12.37
CA ASP A 106 -13.66 -25.25 13.59
C ASP A 106 -12.98 -23.88 13.79
N GLN A 107 -13.19 -22.93 12.88
CA GLN A 107 -12.56 -21.61 12.94
C GLN A 107 -13.28 -20.66 13.90
N PRO A 108 -12.61 -19.56 14.36
CA PRO A 108 -13.22 -18.58 15.24
C PRO A 108 -14.55 -18.04 14.71
N ALA A 109 -15.50 -17.76 15.61
CA ALA A 109 -16.86 -17.37 15.23
C ALA A 109 -16.91 -16.14 14.29
N ALA A 110 -16.04 -15.14 14.52
CA ALA A 110 -15.96 -13.97 13.64
C ALA A 110 -15.41 -14.29 12.25
N VAL A 111 -14.44 -15.20 12.15
CA VAL A 111 -13.93 -15.70 10.86
C VAL A 111 -15.03 -16.43 10.10
N ARG A 112 -15.78 -17.32 10.77
CA ARG A 112 -16.92 -18.03 10.16
C ARG A 112 -18.01 -17.07 9.68
N LYS A 113 -18.28 -16.00 10.45
CA LYS A 113 -19.26 -14.97 10.05
C LYS A 113 -18.84 -14.25 8.77
N LEU A 114 -17.56 -13.90 8.62
CA LEU A 114 -17.05 -13.27 7.39
C LEU A 114 -17.08 -14.24 6.19
N GLN A 115 -16.86 -15.53 6.46
CA GLN A 115 -16.76 -16.57 5.44
C GLN A 115 -18.13 -17.02 4.89
N ALA A 116 -19.23 -16.71 5.57
CA ALA A 116 -20.57 -17.20 5.22
C ALA A 116 -20.94 -17.00 3.73
N ASP A 117 -20.51 -15.88 3.15
CA ASP A 117 -20.78 -15.53 1.74
C ASP A 117 -19.49 -15.33 0.93
N ALA A 118 -18.37 -15.92 1.33
CA ALA A 118 -17.07 -15.74 0.68
C ALA A 118 -16.33 -17.05 0.47
N ASP A 119 -15.44 -17.06 -0.52
CA ASP A 119 -14.63 -18.25 -0.82
C ASP A 119 -13.42 -18.36 0.11
N LEU A 120 -12.78 -17.23 0.37
CA LEU A 120 -11.65 -17.08 1.29
C LEU A 120 -11.89 -15.89 2.23
N VAL A 121 -11.29 -15.97 3.40
CA VAL A 121 -11.17 -14.88 4.37
C VAL A 121 -9.72 -14.68 4.74
N PHE A 122 -9.31 -13.43 4.94
CA PHE A 122 -7.96 -13.12 5.36
C PHE A 122 -7.93 -11.97 6.36
N LEU A 123 -6.86 -11.99 7.15
CA LEU A 123 -6.45 -10.92 8.05
C LEU A 123 -4.97 -10.69 7.84
N ALA A 124 -4.58 -9.44 7.62
CA ALA A 124 -3.18 -9.07 7.47
C ALA A 124 -2.88 -7.85 8.35
N PRO A 125 -1.88 -7.91 9.25
CA PRO A 125 -1.44 -6.72 9.97
C PRO A 125 -0.87 -5.69 8.97
N VAL A 126 -1.22 -4.42 9.16
CA VAL A 126 -0.77 -3.29 8.35
C VAL A 126 -0.07 -2.28 9.24
N GLY A 127 1.19 -2.00 8.90
CA GLY A 127 2.05 -1.12 9.68
C GLY A 127 2.72 -1.85 10.85
N ARG A 128 3.56 -1.11 11.58
CA ARG A 128 4.15 -1.57 12.83
C ARG A 128 3.33 -1.03 14.00
N PRO A 129 3.23 -1.74 15.14
CA PRO A 129 2.69 -1.16 16.35
C PRO A 129 3.46 0.12 16.68
N THR A 130 2.77 1.25 16.78
CA THR A 130 3.39 2.56 17.06
C THR A 130 3.67 2.74 18.55
N ASP A 131 3.01 1.97 19.40
CA ASP A 131 3.25 1.90 20.84
C ASP A 131 2.85 0.51 21.39
N ALA A 132 3.30 0.19 22.60
CA ALA A 132 3.00 -1.09 23.27
C ALA A 132 1.53 -1.23 23.71
N SER A 133 0.73 -0.15 23.59
CA SER A 133 -0.66 -0.09 24.06
C SER A 133 -1.69 -0.26 22.94
N ASN A 134 -1.29 -0.12 21.68
CA ASN A 134 -2.17 -0.17 20.52
C ASN A 134 -1.90 -1.42 19.68
N ALA A 135 -2.94 -2.21 19.47
CA ALA A 135 -2.91 -3.29 18.49
C ALA A 135 -2.61 -2.70 17.09
N PRO A 136 -1.78 -3.35 16.26
CA PRO A 136 -1.55 -2.89 14.91
C PRO A 136 -2.88 -2.83 14.13
N SER A 137 -3.04 -1.82 13.28
CA SER A 137 -4.11 -1.82 12.27
C SER A 137 -4.05 -3.11 11.48
N ARG A 138 -5.20 -3.67 11.15
CA ARG A 138 -5.26 -4.87 10.30
C ARG A 138 -6.18 -4.64 9.12
N LEU A 139 -5.87 -5.30 8.03
CA LEU A 139 -6.75 -5.43 6.88
C LEU A 139 -7.54 -6.73 7.06
N ILE A 140 -8.86 -6.61 7.22
CA ILE A 140 -9.78 -7.75 7.33
C ILE A 140 -10.56 -7.83 6.04
N GLY A 141 -10.52 -8.97 5.36
CA GLY A 141 -11.19 -9.08 4.08
C GLY A 141 -11.65 -10.47 3.69
N THR A 142 -12.34 -10.48 2.56
CA THR A 142 -12.91 -11.64 1.90
C THR A 142 -12.42 -11.67 0.46
N VAL A 143 -12.31 -12.86 -0.11
CA VAL A 143 -12.05 -13.06 -1.54
C VAL A 143 -13.17 -13.90 -2.12
N ARG A 144 -13.61 -13.54 -3.31
CA ARG A 144 -14.53 -14.31 -4.16
C ARG A 144 -13.87 -14.60 -5.49
N SER A 145 -13.98 -15.84 -5.94
CA SER A 145 -13.58 -16.25 -7.28
C SER A 145 -14.80 -16.26 -8.19
N GLU A 146 -14.70 -15.57 -9.31
CA GLU A 146 -15.71 -15.58 -10.37
C GLU A 146 -15.42 -16.72 -11.37
N PRO A 147 -16.44 -17.19 -12.12
CA PRO A 147 -16.29 -18.28 -13.10
C PRO A 147 -15.31 -17.98 -14.24
N ASP A 148 -15.09 -16.70 -14.56
CA ASP A 148 -14.16 -16.23 -15.59
C ASP A 148 -12.70 -16.16 -15.10
N GLY A 149 -12.43 -16.59 -13.86
CA GLY A 149 -11.11 -16.51 -13.24
C GLY A 149 -10.79 -15.17 -12.57
N THR A 150 -11.72 -14.21 -12.60
CA THR A 150 -11.58 -12.94 -11.88
C THR A 150 -11.62 -13.19 -10.37
N LEU A 151 -10.69 -12.59 -9.63
CA LEU A 151 -10.70 -12.60 -8.17
C LEU A 151 -11.09 -11.22 -7.65
N ARG A 152 -12.14 -11.16 -6.83
CA ARG A 152 -12.58 -9.94 -6.15
C ARG A 152 -12.30 -10.05 -4.68
N LEU A 153 -11.50 -9.13 -4.18
CA LEU A 153 -11.19 -8.98 -2.77
C LEU A 153 -11.85 -7.71 -2.25
N ASN A 154 -12.57 -7.85 -1.14
CA ASN A 154 -13.14 -6.73 -0.40
C ASN A 154 -12.59 -6.79 1.02
N ALA A 155 -12.01 -5.69 1.47
CA ALA A 155 -11.39 -5.60 2.77
C ALA A 155 -11.63 -4.26 3.43
N ARG A 156 -11.46 -4.19 4.74
CA ARG A 156 -11.54 -2.97 5.53
C ARG A 156 -10.41 -2.90 6.54
N PHE A 157 -9.99 -1.69 6.88
CA PHE A 157 -9.03 -1.45 7.96
C PHE A 157 -9.72 -1.45 9.32
N ASP A 158 -9.09 -2.07 10.31
CA ASP A 158 -9.60 -2.15 11.69
C ASP A 158 -8.44 -2.20 12.72
N PRO A 159 -8.20 -1.13 13.50
CA PRO A 159 -8.66 0.25 13.29
C PRO A 159 -7.94 0.90 12.09
N LEU A 160 -8.36 2.12 11.71
CA LEU A 160 -7.68 2.89 10.65
C LEU A 160 -6.19 3.07 10.97
N PRO A 161 -5.30 2.90 9.98
CA PRO A 161 -3.88 3.16 10.17
C PRO A 161 -3.64 4.64 10.38
N SER A 162 -2.98 4.98 11.49
CA SER A 162 -2.56 6.34 11.82
C SER A 162 -1.03 6.39 12.03
N GLY A 163 -0.41 7.54 11.73
CA GLY A 163 1.01 7.78 12.02
C GLY A 163 2.02 6.85 11.31
N THR A 164 1.60 6.09 10.31
CA THR A 164 2.44 5.15 9.54
C THR A 164 2.23 5.31 8.04
N LEU A 165 3.02 4.60 7.21
CA LEU A 165 2.79 4.50 5.75
C LEU A 165 1.35 4.10 5.40
N GLY A 166 0.70 3.33 6.27
CA GLY A 166 -0.70 2.94 6.09
C GLY A 166 -1.66 4.13 6.04
N SER A 167 -1.31 5.28 6.63
CA SER A 167 -2.13 6.50 6.56
C SER A 167 -2.29 7.03 5.13
N LEU A 168 -1.35 6.74 4.22
CA LEU A 168 -1.49 7.07 2.80
C LEU A 168 -2.59 6.27 2.09
N LEU A 169 -3.00 5.16 2.69
CA LEU A 169 -4.11 4.32 2.22
C LEU A 169 -5.46 4.79 2.78
N VAL A 170 -5.50 5.82 3.62
CA VAL A 170 -6.75 6.43 4.09
C VAL A 170 -7.14 7.54 3.09
N PRO A 171 -8.11 7.30 2.21
CA PRO A 171 -8.50 8.31 1.21
C PRO A 171 -9.19 9.49 1.88
N SER A 172 -8.91 10.68 1.37
CA SER A 172 -9.62 11.91 1.69
C SER A 172 -11.07 11.84 1.22
N SER A 173 -11.93 12.65 1.84
CA SER A 173 -13.29 12.91 1.31
C SER A 173 -13.26 13.68 -0.02
N GLU A 174 -12.16 14.36 -0.34
CA GLU A 174 -11.95 14.99 -1.64
C GLU A 174 -11.38 13.98 -2.66
N GLY A 175 -11.83 14.06 -3.91
CA GLY A 175 -11.32 13.20 -4.99
C GLY A 175 -9.83 13.42 -5.28
N ALA A 176 -9.21 12.45 -5.95
CA ALA A 176 -7.79 12.44 -6.32
C ALA A 176 -7.40 13.46 -7.42
N GLY A 177 -8.15 14.56 -7.56
CA GLY A 177 -7.97 15.57 -8.61
C GLY A 177 -8.47 15.09 -9.99
N PRO A 178 -8.14 15.81 -11.07
CA PRO A 178 -8.24 15.32 -12.44
C PRO A 178 -6.98 14.52 -12.84
N PRO A 179 -7.05 13.60 -13.83
CA PRO A 179 -5.86 12.93 -14.36
C PRO A 179 -4.94 13.93 -15.07
N ARG A 180 -3.63 13.73 -14.91
CA ARG A 180 -2.58 14.61 -15.41
C ARG A 180 -1.53 13.88 -16.23
N LEU A 181 -1.32 12.60 -15.95
CA LEU A 181 -0.36 11.80 -16.67
C LEU A 181 -1.09 11.05 -17.79
N ASN A 182 -0.47 10.95 -18.96
CA ASN A 182 -0.93 10.09 -20.02
C ASN A 182 -0.92 8.64 -19.52
N PRO A 183 -2.07 7.95 -19.48
CA PRO A 183 -2.07 6.58 -18.99
C PRO A 183 -1.83 5.55 -20.10
N SER A 184 -1.69 6.01 -21.35
CA SER A 184 -1.35 5.16 -22.49
C SER A 184 -0.04 4.42 -22.20
N ASP A 185 -0.03 3.12 -22.44
CA ASP A 185 1.13 2.24 -22.26
C ASP A 185 1.74 2.22 -20.85
N THR A 186 0.95 2.54 -19.82
CA THR A 186 1.38 2.34 -18.42
C THR A 186 1.42 0.85 -18.04
N LEU A 187 2.45 0.44 -17.32
CA LEU A 187 2.48 -0.82 -16.56
C LEU A 187 1.73 -0.66 -15.24
N VAL A 188 1.91 0.50 -14.61
CA VAL A 188 1.24 0.88 -13.36
C VAL A 188 0.80 2.32 -13.49
N HIS A 189 -0.44 2.61 -13.11
CA HIS A 189 -0.97 3.97 -12.99
C HIS A 189 -1.73 4.09 -11.69
N GLY A 190 -1.49 5.14 -10.93
CA GLY A 190 -2.15 5.33 -9.64
C GLY A 190 -2.43 6.79 -9.35
N ARG A 191 -3.57 7.03 -8.70
CA ARG A 191 -4.05 8.35 -8.31
C ARG A 191 -4.58 8.27 -6.90
N ILE A 192 -3.99 9.00 -5.97
CA ILE A 192 -4.37 8.97 -4.56
C ILE A 192 -4.45 10.37 -3.99
N ARG A 193 -5.29 10.53 -2.98
CA ARG A 193 -5.33 11.72 -2.13
C ARG A 193 -5.55 11.28 -0.70
N PRO A 194 -4.48 11.17 0.10
CA PRO A 194 -4.60 10.78 1.50
C PRO A 194 -5.32 11.85 2.33
N ASP A 195 -6.09 11.43 3.33
CA ASP A 195 -6.80 12.34 4.24
C ASP A 195 -5.83 13.20 5.07
N SER A 196 -4.71 12.60 5.49
CA SER A 196 -3.62 13.29 6.21
C SER A 196 -2.79 14.24 5.34
N GLY A 197 -3.04 14.27 4.02
CA GLY A 197 -2.14 14.87 3.05
C GLY A 197 -0.89 14.00 2.76
N LEU A 198 -0.03 14.50 1.88
CA LEU A 198 1.19 13.81 1.46
C LEU A 198 2.34 14.16 2.38
N ASP A 199 2.67 13.23 3.29
CA ASP A 199 3.93 13.29 4.03
C ASP A 199 4.97 12.38 3.38
N ILE A 200 5.62 12.91 2.33
CA ILE A 200 6.72 12.21 1.64
C ILE A 200 7.89 11.92 2.59
N ALA A 201 8.03 12.67 3.70
CA ALA A 201 9.08 12.43 4.68
C ALA A 201 8.91 11.06 5.36
N SER A 202 7.66 10.69 5.65
CA SER A 202 7.30 9.41 6.26
C SER A 202 7.57 8.21 5.34
N LEU A 203 7.62 8.43 4.01
CA LEU A 203 7.87 7.40 2.99
C LEU A 203 9.31 6.90 2.96
N VAL A 204 10.23 7.64 3.58
CA VAL A 204 11.66 7.37 3.48
C VAL A 204 12.15 6.80 4.82
N PRO A 205 12.50 5.50 4.89
CA PRO A 205 12.94 4.86 6.13
C PRO A 205 14.11 5.59 6.76
N GLN A 206 14.05 5.86 8.06
CA GLN A 206 15.12 6.54 8.80
C GLN A 206 16.46 5.79 8.63
N GLY A 207 17.54 6.53 8.38
CA GLY A 207 18.88 5.95 8.16
C GLY A 207 19.10 5.28 6.80
N SER A 208 18.10 5.26 5.90
CA SER A 208 18.31 4.81 4.53
C SER A 208 19.16 5.80 3.72
N GLN A 209 19.67 5.38 2.56
CA GLN A 209 20.28 6.30 1.60
C GLN A 209 19.28 7.39 1.16
N GLY A 210 17.99 7.02 1.04
CA GLY A 210 16.90 7.96 0.85
C GLY A 210 16.81 8.98 1.98
N ASP A 211 16.95 8.57 3.24
CA ASP A 211 16.91 9.50 4.37
C ASP A 211 18.04 10.52 4.33
N SER A 212 19.20 10.12 3.78
CA SER A 212 20.32 11.04 3.55
C SER A 212 20.07 11.98 2.36
N MET A 213 19.41 11.53 1.30
CA MET A 213 18.95 12.37 0.18
C MET A 213 17.84 13.36 0.60
N PHE A 214 16.95 12.93 1.49
CA PHE A 214 15.75 13.66 1.91
C PHE A 214 15.91 14.35 3.28
N LYS A 215 17.08 14.34 3.92
CA LYS A 215 17.32 14.90 5.27
C LYS A 215 16.95 16.38 5.44
N LEU A 216 16.59 17.08 4.36
CA LEU A 216 16.11 18.47 4.30
C LEU A 216 14.56 18.57 4.36
N LYS A 217 13.97 17.68 5.17
CA LYS A 217 12.68 17.01 4.99
C LYS A 217 11.38 17.80 5.29
N SER A 218 11.39 19.04 5.78
CA SER A 218 10.15 19.63 6.36
C SER A 218 9.59 20.92 5.74
N GLN A 219 10.37 21.70 4.99
CA GLN A 219 9.91 23.02 4.53
C GLN A 219 9.39 23.04 3.09
N ILE A 220 9.88 22.13 2.24
CA ILE A 220 9.70 22.15 0.77
C ILE A 220 8.28 21.73 0.36
N PHE A 221 7.67 20.83 1.13
CA PHE A 221 6.36 20.26 0.84
C PHE A 221 5.40 20.42 2.01
N SER A 222 5.49 21.56 2.70
CA SER A 222 4.47 21.91 3.68
C SER A 222 3.08 21.78 3.02
N SER A 223 2.10 21.29 3.79
CA SER A 223 0.71 21.11 3.35
C SER A 223 0.06 22.41 2.84
N ALA A 224 0.70 23.56 3.02
CA ALA A 224 0.28 24.85 2.46
C ALA A 224 0.46 24.93 0.93
N ILE A 225 1.51 24.30 0.38
CA ILE A 225 1.84 24.36 -1.06
C ILE A 225 1.16 23.24 -1.84
N LEU A 226 1.10 22.04 -1.27
CA LEU A 226 0.48 20.88 -1.90
C LEU A 226 -1.04 20.90 -1.72
N ASP A 227 -1.77 20.46 -2.74
CA ASP A 227 -3.22 20.22 -2.61
C ASP A 227 -3.54 18.83 -2.03
N GLY A 228 -2.53 17.96 -1.93
CA GLY A 228 -2.63 16.60 -1.38
C GLY A 228 -2.93 15.52 -2.43
N SER A 229 -3.12 15.88 -3.70
CA SER A 229 -3.25 14.91 -4.79
C SER A 229 -1.89 14.41 -5.25
N LEU A 230 -1.80 13.11 -5.49
CA LEU A 230 -0.65 12.42 -6.04
C LEU A 230 -1.12 11.53 -7.19
N GLU A 231 -0.45 11.63 -8.33
CA GLU A 231 -0.59 10.71 -9.44
C GLU A 231 0.78 10.15 -9.81
N PHE A 232 0.85 8.87 -10.14
CA PHE A 232 2.11 8.25 -10.57
C PHE A 232 1.85 7.28 -11.71
N ALA A 233 2.86 7.14 -12.54
CA ALA A 233 2.83 6.24 -13.69
C ALA A 233 4.21 5.58 -13.87
N ILE A 234 4.19 4.27 -14.11
CA ILE A 234 5.30 3.49 -14.59
C ILE A 234 4.94 3.04 -16.00
N TYR A 235 5.76 3.37 -16.98
CA TYR A 235 5.47 3.11 -18.39
C TYR A 235 6.16 1.86 -18.89
N LEU A 236 5.60 1.25 -19.93
CA LEU A 236 6.22 0.13 -20.65
C LEU A 236 7.56 0.59 -21.23
N PRO A 237 8.71 -0.02 -20.87
CA PRO A 237 9.99 0.37 -21.44
C PRO A 237 10.03 0.15 -22.97
N GLU A 238 10.69 1.06 -23.67
CA GLU A 238 11.01 0.89 -25.09
C GLU A 238 12.24 -0.01 -25.28
N ALA A 239 12.55 -0.35 -26.53
CA ALA A 239 13.79 -1.05 -26.85
C ALA A 239 15.01 -0.29 -26.31
N GLU A 240 16.01 -1.05 -25.83
CA GLU A 240 17.28 -0.55 -25.29
C GLU A 240 17.17 0.21 -23.95
N GLN A 241 15.97 0.39 -23.40
CA GLN A 241 15.81 0.97 -22.06
C GLN A 241 16.16 -0.05 -20.99
N MET A 242 17.08 0.33 -20.09
CA MET A 242 17.46 -0.47 -18.93
C MET A 242 16.48 -0.29 -17.76
N MET A 243 15.64 0.74 -17.79
CA MET A 243 14.67 1.03 -16.73
C MET A 243 13.32 1.46 -17.32
N PRO A 244 12.18 1.02 -16.75
CA PRO A 244 10.88 1.59 -17.07
C PRO A 244 10.85 3.10 -16.79
N PRO A 245 10.26 3.94 -17.67
CA PRO A 245 10.07 5.34 -17.38
C PRO A 245 9.10 5.50 -16.19
N ILE A 246 9.46 6.34 -15.22
CA ILE A 246 8.65 6.61 -14.03
C ILE A 246 8.38 8.11 -13.94
N VAL A 247 7.12 8.48 -13.70
CA VAL A 247 6.71 9.87 -13.46
C VAL A 247 5.78 9.94 -12.26
N ILE A 248 5.99 10.97 -11.44
CA ILE A 248 5.14 11.36 -10.33
C ILE A 248 4.64 12.78 -10.58
N ALA A 249 3.35 12.98 -10.38
CA ALA A 249 2.65 14.24 -10.44
C ALA A 249 2.14 14.58 -9.04
N VAL A 250 2.60 15.70 -8.49
CA VAL A 250 2.17 16.20 -7.18
C VAL A 250 1.32 17.45 -7.40
N GLY A 251 0.08 17.44 -6.93
CA GLY A 251 -0.81 18.59 -7.04
C GLY A 251 -0.42 19.74 -6.11
N THR A 252 -0.57 20.96 -6.60
CA THR A 252 -0.12 22.17 -5.92
C THR A 252 -1.18 23.26 -5.93
N ARG A 253 -1.33 23.97 -4.81
CA ARG A 253 -2.20 25.13 -4.68
C ARG A 253 -1.59 26.40 -5.27
N VAL A 254 -0.27 26.56 -5.16
CA VAL A 254 0.46 27.76 -5.59
C VAL A 254 1.69 27.35 -6.41
N GLU A 255 1.57 27.40 -7.74
CA GLU A 255 2.60 26.95 -8.68
C GLU A 255 3.96 27.64 -8.42
N ALA A 256 3.98 28.97 -8.30
CA ALA A 256 5.23 29.71 -8.08
C ALA A 256 5.95 29.32 -6.77
N ALA A 257 5.19 28.99 -5.72
CA ALA A 257 5.76 28.52 -4.46
C ALA A 257 6.31 27.10 -4.60
N ALA A 258 5.62 26.23 -5.33
CA ALA A 258 6.08 24.87 -5.61
C ALA A 258 7.35 24.85 -6.46
N VAL A 259 7.45 25.69 -7.50
CA VAL A 259 8.67 25.85 -8.31
C VAL A 259 9.83 26.32 -7.46
N LYS A 260 9.62 27.36 -6.64
CA LYS A 260 10.65 27.87 -5.72
C LYS A 260 11.10 26.79 -4.73
N ALA A 261 10.18 25.97 -4.24
CA ALA A 261 10.48 24.86 -3.35
C ALA A 261 11.31 23.77 -4.06
N MET A 262 10.99 23.42 -5.31
CA MET A 262 11.78 22.51 -6.13
C MET A 262 13.20 23.05 -6.40
N ASP A 263 13.33 24.33 -6.74
CA ASP A 263 14.64 24.93 -6.96
C ASP A 263 15.50 24.91 -5.68
N ALA A 264 14.88 25.16 -4.52
CA ALA A 264 15.55 25.02 -3.23
C ALA A 264 15.96 23.57 -2.95
N PHE A 265 15.07 22.60 -3.20
CA PHE A 265 15.37 21.17 -3.08
C PHE A 265 16.57 20.75 -3.93
N ILE A 266 16.60 21.19 -5.18
CA ILE A 266 17.69 20.87 -6.11
C ILE A 266 19.00 21.50 -5.65
N ALA A 267 18.96 22.78 -5.23
CA ALA A 267 20.13 23.45 -4.67
C ALA A 267 20.68 22.71 -3.45
N ASP A 268 19.80 22.17 -2.61
CA ASP A 268 20.16 21.38 -1.45
C ASP A 268 20.77 20.01 -1.82
N ILE A 269 20.16 19.25 -2.74
CA ILE A 269 20.73 17.98 -3.25
C ILE A 269 22.12 18.21 -3.86
N SER A 270 22.31 19.33 -4.57
CA SER A 270 23.60 19.68 -5.21
C SER A 270 24.77 19.85 -4.21
N ARG A 271 24.47 19.99 -2.92
CA ARG A 271 25.50 20.00 -1.86
C ARG A 271 26.04 18.61 -1.55
N THR A 272 25.26 17.56 -1.81
CA THR A 272 25.62 16.17 -1.52
C THR A 272 26.04 15.43 -2.78
N TRP A 273 25.34 15.65 -3.89
CA TRP A 273 25.54 14.92 -5.14
C TRP A 273 26.04 15.84 -6.24
N LYS A 274 26.96 15.34 -7.07
CA LYS A 274 27.42 16.03 -8.27
C LYS A 274 26.49 15.71 -9.42
N PHE A 275 25.93 16.74 -10.04
CA PHE A 275 25.14 16.68 -11.26
C PHE A 275 25.15 18.06 -11.91
N ARG A 276 24.74 18.13 -13.17
CA ARG A 276 24.63 19.38 -13.92
C ARG A 276 23.18 19.80 -14.07
N HIS A 277 22.89 21.07 -13.79
CA HIS A 277 21.55 21.63 -13.97
C HIS A 277 21.38 22.04 -15.43
N VAL A 278 20.37 21.46 -16.09
CA VAL A 278 20.04 21.79 -17.48
C VAL A 278 18.60 22.29 -17.53
N PRO A 279 18.36 23.58 -17.81
CA PRO A 279 17.03 24.08 -18.09
C PRO A 279 16.37 23.28 -19.21
N ALA A 280 15.12 22.89 -19.00
CA ALA A 280 14.39 22.02 -19.92
C ALA A 280 13.01 22.59 -20.25
N ARG A 281 12.53 22.24 -21.45
CA ARG A 281 11.14 22.42 -21.86
C ARG A 281 10.54 21.08 -22.26
N PHE A 282 9.29 20.89 -21.88
CA PHE A 282 8.46 19.72 -22.15
C PHE A 282 7.14 20.22 -22.75
N GLY A 283 7.09 20.41 -24.07
CA GLY A 283 6.00 21.16 -24.69
C GLY A 283 5.95 22.61 -24.18
N GLU A 284 4.81 23.01 -23.61
CA GLU A 284 4.60 24.33 -23.00
C GLU A 284 5.18 24.47 -21.58
N TYR A 285 5.52 23.34 -20.94
CA TYR A 285 5.96 23.32 -19.55
C TYR A 285 7.45 23.62 -19.43
N ARG A 286 7.81 24.41 -18.41
CA ARG A 286 9.19 24.74 -18.06
C ARG A 286 9.66 23.86 -16.92
N GLY A 287 10.94 23.52 -16.92
CA GLY A 287 11.50 22.63 -15.92
C GLY A 287 13.02 22.62 -15.90
N VAL A 288 13.57 21.69 -15.14
CA VAL A 288 15.03 21.46 -15.02
C VAL A 288 15.29 19.97 -15.01
N CYS A 289 16.35 19.55 -15.69
CA CYS A 289 16.91 18.21 -15.58
C CYS A 289 18.22 18.25 -14.79
N MET A 290 18.38 17.27 -13.91
CA MET A 290 19.59 16.99 -13.15
C MET A 290 20.35 15.88 -13.87
N VAL A 291 21.20 16.26 -14.82
CA VAL A 291 21.91 15.28 -15.66
C VAL A 291 23.23 14.86 -15.05
N GLU A 292 23.75 13.71 -15.50
CA GLU A 292 25.03 13.14 -15.06
C GLU A 292 24.99 12.69 -13.59
N MET A 293 23.80 12.36 -13.08
CA MET A 293 23.59 11.85 -11.73
C MET A 293 23.89 10.35 -11.71
N GLN A 294 25.14 9.98 -11.41
CA GLN A 294 25.63 8.59 -11.46
C GLN A 294 25.15 7.71 -10.27
N LEU A 295 23.83 7.70 -10.00
CA LEU A 295 23.22 6.89 -8.95
C LEU A 295 22.67 5.57 -9.47
N LEU A 296 21.97 5.61 -10.61
CA LEU A 296 21.29 4.47 -11.22
C LEU A 296 21.37 4.60 -12.75
N PRO A 297 21.23 3.49 -13.51
CA PRO A 297 21.16 3.53 -14.96
C PRO A 297 20.06 4.49 -15.44
N GLU A 298 20.39 5.33 -16.42
CA GLU A 298 19.47 6.29 -17.06
C GLU A 298 18.77 7.28 -16.11
N PHE A 299 19.27 7.41 -14.87
CA PHE A 299 18.69 8.30 -13.87
C PHE A 299 19.24 9.72 -14.02
N ASP A 300 18.48 10.55 -14.73
CA ASP A 300 18.74 11.98 -14.90
C ASP A 300 17.46 12.76 -14.53
N PRO A 301 17.09 12.79 -13.23
CA PRO A 301 15.76 13.21 -12.82
C PRO A 301 15.44 14.62 -13.32
N CYS A 302 14.25 14.77 -13.88
CA CYS A 302 13.75 16.05 -14.38
C CYS A 302 12.47 16.43 -13.63
N TYR A 303 12.26 17.72 -13.43
CA TYR A 303 10.94 18.23 -13.03
C TYR A 303 10.37 19.16 -14.09
N ALA A 304 9.05 19.24 -14.18
CA ALA A 304 8.33 20.22 -14.99
C ALA A 304 7.21 20.87 -14.16
N ALA A 305 7.09 22.18 -14.28
CA ALA A 305 6.03 22.96 -13.66
C ALA A 305 4.85 23.10 -14.61
N ALA A 306 3.66 22.76 -14.13
CA ALA A 306 2.40 22.92 -14.85
C ALA A 306 1.34 23.56 -13.95
N LYS A 307 0.25 24.03 -14.54
CA LYS A 307 -0.80 24.72 -13.80
C LYS A 307 -1.42 23.79 -12.75
N GLY A 308 -1.14 24.07 -11.49
CA GLY A 308 -1.66 23.34 -10.34
C GLY A 308 -0.93 22.03 -10.03
N MET A 309 0.27 21.80 -10.56
CA MET A 309 1.05 20.61 -10.25
C MET A 309 2.55 20.76 -10.55
N ILE A 310 3.35 19.91 -9.92
CA ILE A 310 4.73 19.64 -10.32
C ILE A 310 4.83 18.18 -10.78
N LEU A 311 5.41 17.97 -11.96
CA LEU A 311 5.78 16.64 -12.45
C LEU A 311 7.26 16.39 -12.14
N ILE A 312 7.58 15.18 -11.71
CA ILE A 312 8.92 14.69 -11.44
C ILE A 312 9.06 13.37 -12.20
N GLY A 313 9.97 13.32 -13.16
CA GLY A 313 10.24 12.14 -13.96
C GLY A 313 11.65 11.61 -13.73
N TRP A 314 11.81 10.30 -13.90
CA TRP A 314 13.10 9.60 -13.82
C TRP A 314 14.16 10.19 -14.75
N ASN A 315 13.73 10.61 -15.93
CA ASN A 315 14.54 11.31 -16.92
C ASN A 315 13.67 12.15 -17.86
N ARG A 316 14.31 12.85 -18.79
CA ARG A 316 13.65 13.71 -19.77
C ARG A 316 12.58 12.96 -20.57
N ARG A 317 12.88 11.73 -21.01
CA ARG A 317 11.98 10.90 -21.82
C ARG A 317 10.73 10.50 -21.05
N ALA A 318 10.86 10.16 -19.77
CA ALA A 318 9.73 9.85 -18.91
C ALA A 318 8.71 11.01 -18.85
N LEU A 319 9.19 12.25 -18.65
CA LEU A 319 8.31 13.43 -18.65
C LEU A 319 7.66 13.69 -20.01
N LEU A 320 8.41 13.55 -21.11
CA LEU A 320 7.84 13.74 -22.44
C LEU A 320 6.68 12.77 -22.68
N ARG A 321 6.87 11.49 -22.39
CA ARG A 321 5.84 10.46 -22.54
C ARG A 321 4.62 10.73 -21.67
N ALA A 322 4.84 11.10 -20.41
CA ALA A 322 3.76 11.39 -19.49
C ALA A 322 2.91 12.61 -19.89
N LEU A 323 3.47 13.51 -20.69
CA LEU A 323 2.84 14.73 -21.18
C LEU A 323 2.30 14.60 -22.61
N GLU A 324 2.45 13.43 -23.25
CA GLU A 324 1.87 13.19 -24.57
C GLU A 324 0.34 13.27 -24.50
N PRO A 325 -0.32 13.87 -25.50
CA PRO A 325 -1.77 13.85 -25.60
C PRO A 325 -2.27 12.41 -25.71
N GLY A 326 -2.96 11.93 -24.68
CA GLY A 326 -3.53 10.59 -24.64
C GLY A 326 -5.05 10.59 -24.53
N SER A 327 -5.68 9.53 -25.02
CA SER A 327 -7.04 9.18 -24.63
C SER A 327 -6.99 8.77 -23.15
N GLY A 328 -7.39 9.68 -22.26
CA GLY A 328 -7.34 9.44 -20.82
C GLY A 328 -8.00 8.12 -20.44
N LEU A 329 -7.43 7.43 -19.44
CA LEU A 329 -8.15 6.43 -18.68
C LEU A 329 -9.41 7.14 -18.17
N GLY A 330 -10.56 6.50 -18.39
CA GLY A 330 -11.84 7.01 -17.90
C GLY A 330 -11.76 7.38 -16.42
N PRO A 331 -12.62 8.30 -15.96
CA PRO A 331 -12.48 8.91 -14.65
C PRO A 331 -12.70 7.86 -13.55
N ALA A 332 -11.62 7.36 -12.96
CA ALA A 332 -11.66 6.92 -11.57
C ALA A 332 -11.83 8.19 -10.73
N THR A 333 -13.08 8.49 -10.38
CA THR A 333 -13.47 9.64 -9.55
C THR A 333 -12.97 9.48 -8.12
N HIS A 334 -12.65 8.26 -7.69
CA HIS A 334 -12.16 7.90 -6.37
C HIS A 334 -10.78 7.27 -6.58
N GLY A 335 -9.79 7.69 -5.80
CA GLY A 335 -8.40 7.28 -6.01
C GLY A 335 -8.22 5.76 -6.07
N GLY A 336 -7.19 5.31 -6.76
CA GLY A 336 -6.89 3.90 -6.95
C GLY A 336 -5.58 3.67 -7.71
N VAL A 337 -5.23 2.39 -7.86
CA VAL A 337 -4.06 1.93 -8.61
C VAL A 337 -4.51 0.86 -9.61
N VAL A 338 -4.04 0.96 -10.85
CA VAL A 338 -4.24 -0.03 -11.90
C VAL A 338 -2.86 -0.55 -12.32
N VAL A 339 -2.71 -1.86 -12.35
CA VAL A 339 -1.53 -2.56 -12.85
C VAL A 339 -1.96 -3.37 -14.08
N HIS A 340 -1.35 -3.10 -15.23
CA HIS A 340 -1.61 -3.79 -16.49
C HIS A 340 -0.68 -5.00 -16.63
N LEU A 341 -1.02 -6.09 -15.95
CA LEU A 341 -0.24 -7.34 -15.89
C LEU A 341 -0.01 -7.94 -17.29
N ASN A 342 -0.97 -7.81 -18.21
CA ASN A 342 -0.81 -8.25 -19.60
C ASN A 342 0.31 -7.53 -20.38
N ARG A 343 0.82 -6.40 -19.88
CA ARG A 343 1.93 -5.65 -20.50
C ARG A 343 3.30 -6.06 -19.94
N PHE A 344 3.35 -6.83 -18.85
CA PHE A 344 4.62 -7.18 -18.20
C PHE A 344 5.49 -8.09 -19.07
N ALA A 345 4.91 -9.01 -19.83
CA ALA A 345 5.68 -9.84 -20.77
C ALA A 345 6.46 -8.99 -21.80
N ALA A 346 5.85 -7.92 -22.30
CA ALA A 346 6.52 -6.98 -23.20
C ALA A 346 7.59 -6.16 -22.48
N ALA A 347 7.32 -5.74 -21.24
CA ALA A 347 8.28 -5.01 -20.40
C ALA A 347 9.52 -5.86 -20.11
N ASP A 348 9.33 -7.10 -19.67
CA ASP A 348 10.38 -8.04 -19.34
C ASP A 348 11.23 -8.36 -20.57
N SER A 349 10.59 -8.56 -21.73
CA SER A 349 11.31 -8.74 -22.98
C SER A 349 12.19 -7.53 -23.34
N ALA A 350 11.69 -6.31 -23.18
CA ALA A 350 12.45 -5.10 -23.49
C ALA A 350 13.63 -4.90 -22.51
N LEU A 351 13.38 -5.08 -21.21
CA LEU A 351 14.41 -4.96 -20.17
C LEU A 351 15.46 -6.05 -20.30
N HIS A 352 15.07 -7.30 -20.49
CA HIS A 352 16.00 -8.42 -20.66
C HIS A 352 16.91 -8.22 -21.88
N ALA A 353 16.36 -7.74 -22.99
CA ALA A 353 17.15 -7.41 -24.18
C ALA A 353 18.18 -6.31 -23.93
N ALA A 354 17.85 -5.32 -23.08
CA ALA A 354 18.77 -4.23 -22.71
C ALA A 354 19.87 -4.70 -21.73
N TRP A 355 19.54 -5.55 -20.76
CA TRP A 355 20.46 -5.97 -19.70
C TRP A 355 21.34 -7.16 -20.07
N VAL A 356 20.79 -8.15 -20.78
CA VAL A 356 21.48 -9.41 -21.07
C VAL A 356 21.27 -9.78 -22.55
N PRO A 357 21.90 -9.02 -23.47
CA PRO A 357 21.74 -9.28 -24.89
C PRO A 357 22.19 -10.70 -25.22
N ASN A 358 21.37 -11.42 -25.98
CA ASN A 358 21.56 -12.81 -26.44
C ASN A 358 21.30 -13.94 -25.42
N ALA A 359 20.84 -13.64 -24.20
CA ALA A 359 20.35 -14.69 -23.30
C ALA A 359 18.91 -15.11 -23.65
N PRO A 360 18.53 -16.39 -23.52
CA PRO A 360 17.15 -16.81 -23.70
C PRO A 360 16.26 -16.12 -22.66
N LEU A 361 15.13 -15.55 -23.11
CA LEU A 361 14.13 -14.96 -22.24
C LEU A 361 13.31 -16.09 -21.60
N PRO A 362 13.13 -16.11 -20.26
CA PRO A 362 12.15 -17.00 -19.65
C PRO A 362 10.75 -16.65 -20.18
N GLN A 363 10.02 -17.65 -20.69
CA GLN A 363 8.65 -17.46 -21.09
C GLN A 363 7.76 -17.39 -19.84
N LEU A 364 7.41 -16.16 -19.44
CA LEU A 364 6.45 -15.91 -18.39
C LEU A 364 5.06 -15.75 -18.99
N ASP A 365 4.09 -16.52 -18.50
CA ASP A 365 2.69 -16.35 -18.85
C ASP A 365 1.92 -15.73 -17.69
N TYR A 366 1.37 -14.55 -17.91
CA TYR A 366 0.59 -13.83 -16.92
C TYR A 366 -0.87 -14.27 -17.05
N ALA A 367 -1.36 -14.99 -16.04
CA ALA A 367 -2.72 -15.51 -16.00
C ALA A 367 -3.81 -14.43 -15.90
N TRP A 368 -3.41 -13.21 -15.52
CA TRP A 368 -4.32 -12.08 -15.30
C TRP A 368 -3.97 -10.91 -16.21
N GLN A 369 -4.99 -10.15 -16.57
CA GLN A 369 -4.83 -8.99 -17.43
C GLN A 369 -4.54 -7.72 -16.63
N THR A 370 -5.33 -7.48 -15.58
CA THR A 370 -5.22 -6.28 -14.77
C THR A 370 -5.38 -6.59 -13.29
N LEU A 371 -4.70 -5.81 -12.45
CA LEU A 371 -4.99 -5.68 -11.03
C LEU A 371 -5.44 -4.25 -10.78
N GLN A 372 -6.65 -4.08 -10.24
CA GLN A 372 -7.22 -2.79 -9.88
C GLN A 372 -7.40 -2.73 -8.37
N ALA A 373 -6.94 -1.64 -7.77
CA ALA A 373 -7.09 -1.35 -6.35
C ALA A 373 -7.81 -0.04 -6.18
N GLN A 374 -8.91 -0.04 -5.42
CA GLN A 374 -9.67 1.16 -5.11
C GLN A 374 -9.86 1.28 -3.61
N LEU A 375 -9.66 2.49 -3.10
CA LEU A 375 -9.85 2.82 -1.69
C LEU A 375 -11.03 3.76 -1.56
N GLN A 376 -11.95 3.42 -0.66
CA GLN A 376 -13.13 4.22 -0.40
C GLN A 376 -13.32 4.42 1.11
N ARG A 377 -13.60 5.65 1.51
CA ARG A 377 -14.05 5.95 2.87
C ARG A 377 -15.57 5.82 2.95
N VAL A 378 -16.04 5.02 3.91
CA VAL A 378 -17.47 4.82 4.22
C VAL A 378 -17.68 5.12 5.70
N GLY A 379 -18.10 6.35 6.00
CA GLY A 379 -18.13 6.84 7.38
C GLY A 379 -16.72 6.89 7.99
N ASP A 380 -16.52 6.16 9.08
CA ASP A 380 -15.23 6.04 9.78
C ASP A 380 -14.42 4.82 9.34
N GLU A 381 -14.92 4.04 8.37
CA GLU A 381 -14.21 2.90 7.82
C GLU A 381 -13.53 3.24 6.49
N VAL A 382 -12.41 2.58 6.21
CA VAL A 382 -11.78 2.58 4.89
C VAL A 382 -11.86 1.18 4.33
N HIS A 383 -12.49 1.09 3.17
CA HIS A 383 -12.68 -0.13 2.40
C HIS A 383 -11.68 -0.16 1.24
N LEU A 384 -11.04 -1.31 1.07
CA LEU A 384 -10.18 -1.64 -0.06
C LEU A 384 -10.90 -2.67 -0.93
N GLN A 385 -11.10 -2.32 -2.20
CA GLN A 385 -11.51 -3.27 -3.21
C GLN A 385 -10.31 -3.59 -4.10
N LEU A 386 -9.97 -4.87 -4.25
CA LEU A 386 -9.03 -5.34 -5.25
C LEU A 386 -9.76 -6.22 -6.26
N VAL A 387 -9.50 -6.00 -7.55
CA VAL A 387 -10.00 -6.85 -8.63
C VAL A 387 -8.81 -7.31 -9.44
N LEU A 388 -8.59 -8.62 -9.48
CA LEU A 388 -7.58 -9.26 -10.31
C LEU A 388 -8.32 -9.94 -11.48
N GLU A 389 -8.31 -9.31 -12.64
CA GLU A 389 -9.10 -9.73 -13.80
C GLU A 389 -8.45 -10.89 -14.53
N GLY A 390 -9.21 -11.98 -14.69
CA GLY A 390 -8.79 -13.16 -15.43
C GLY A 390 -8.52 -12.87 -16.91
N ARG A 391 -7.68 -13.69 -17.54
CA ARG A 391 -7.58 -13.72 -19.00
C ARG A 391 -8.76 -14.52 -19.55
N PRO A 392 -9.52 -13.99 -20.53
CA PRO A 392 -10.71 -14.64 -21.08
C PRO A 392 -10.40 -15.91 -21.87
#